data_AF-A0A7X8NAY1-F1
#
_entry.id   AF-A0A7X8NAY1-F1
#
_cell.length_a   1.000
_cell.length_b   1.000
_cell.length_c   1.000
_cell.angle_alpha   90.00
_cell.angle_beta   90.00
_cell.angle_gamma   90.00
#
_symmetry.space_group_name_H-M   'P 1'
#
loop_
_entity.id
_entity.type
_entity.pdbx_description
1 polymer ?
#
loop_
_entity_poly.entity_id
_entity_poly.type
_entity_poly.pdbx_seq_one_letter_code
_entity_poly.pdbx_strand_id
1 'polypeptide(L)' 'MSLKHRRLSLKERIKIETLLNENKSKAYIAKTLNRSRSTISREINKWIQDP' A
#
# COMPACT_ATOMS: atom_id res chain seq x y z
N MET A 1 -4.76 -23.23 -0.30
CA MET A 1 -4.77 -22.21 0.77
C MET A 1 -5.50 -20.97 0.27
N SER A 2 -6.70 -20.68 0.77
CA SER A 2 -7.48 -19.50 0.34
C SER A 2 -6.74 -18.22 0.74
N LEU A 3 -6.28 -17.44 -0.25
CA LEU A 3 -5.73 -16.10 -0.05
C LEU A 3 -6.88 -15.15 0.35
N LYS A 4 -7.41 -15.34 1.56
CA LYS A 4 -8.42 -14.44 2.16
C LYS A 4 -7.88 -13.03 2.03
N HIS A 5 -8.62 -12.15 1.37
CA HIS A 5 -8.24 -10.77 1.14
C HIS A 5 -7.87 -10.08 2.46
N ARG A 6 -6.58 -10.02 2.79
CA ARG A 6 -6.11 -9.41 4.04
C ARG A 6 -6.08 -7.90 3.84
N ARG A 7 -6.89 -7.19 4.63
CA ARG A 7 -6.86 -5.74 4.70
C ARG A 7 -5.45 -5.26 5.12
N LEU A 8 -5.09 -4.05 4.70
CA LEU A 8 -3.91 -3.37 5.21
C LEU A 8 -4.19 -2.95 6.66
N SER A 9 -3.24 -3.26 7.54
CA SER A 9 -3.22 -2.74 8.91
C SER A 9 -2.85 -1.26 8.92
N LEU A 10 -3.16 -0.57 10.02
CA LEU A 10 -2.78 0.84 10.20
C LEU A 10 -1.25 1.03 10.08
N LYS A 11 -0.46 0.11 10.63
CA LYS A 11 1.01 0.14 10.54
C LYS A 11 1.50 0.06 9.09
N GLU A 12 0.88 -0.80 8.28
CA GLU A 12 1.21 -0.90 6.86
C GLU A 12 0.83 0.38 6.11
N ARG A 13 -0.34 0.98 6.40
CA ARG A 13 -0.77 2.25 5.79
C ARG A 13 0.19 3.39 6.08
N ILE A 14 0.57 3.59 7.35
CA ILE A 14 1.55 4.59 7.75
C ILE A 14 2.86 4.39 6.98
N LYS A 15 3.32 3.14 6.86
CA LYS A 15 4.55 2.82 6.11
C LYS A 15 4.41 3.09 4.60
N ILE A 16 3.24 2.84 4.00
CA ILE A 16 2.96 3.22 2.60
C ILE A 16 3.05 4.73 2.43
N GLU A 17 2.42 5.49 3.32
CA GLU A 17 2.40 6.95 3.31
C GLU A 17 3.80 7.54 3.45
N THR A 18 4.59 7.06 4.44
CA THR A 18 5.99 7.48 4.62
C THR A 18 6.82 7.22 3.37
N LEU A 19 6.76 6.01 2.81
CA LEU A 19 7.53 5.66 1.62
C LEU A 19 7.05 6.42 0.37
N LEU A 20 5.77 6.76 0.29
CA LEU A 20 5.22 7.57 -0.79
C LEU A 20 5.74 9.02 -0.70
N ASN A 21 5.79 9.60 0.50
CA ASN A 21 6.37 10.92 0.77
C ASN A 21 7.88 10.97 0.48
N GLU A 22 8.58 9.84 0.66
CA GLU A 22 9.98 9.67 0.23
C GLU A 22 10.16 9.48 -1.30
N ASN A 23 9.10 9.66 -2.10
CA ASN A 23 9.07 9.44 -3.56
C ASN A 23 9.46 8.02 -3.99
N LYS A 24 9.24 7.00 -3.14
CA LYS A 24 9.50 5.61 -3.52
C LYS A 24 8.43 5.13 -4.49
N SER A 25 8.83 4.28 -5.44
CA SER A 25 7.90 3.73 -6.43
C SER A 25 6.90 2.75 -5.80
N LYS A 26 5.68 2.67 -6.35
CA LYS A 26 4.64 1.71 -5.91
C LYS A 26 5.14 0.26 -5.92
N ALA A 27 6.04 -0.09 -6.85
CA ALA A 27 6.65 -1.41 -6.94
C ALA A 27 7.62 -1.68 -5.79
N TYR A 28 8.40 -0.66 -5.39
CA TYR A 28 9.29 -0.74 -4.23
C TYR A 28 8.49 -0.94 -2.94
N ILE A 29 7.44 -0.15 -2.73
CA ILE A 29 6.57 -0.24 -1.55
C ILE A 29 5.92 -1.63 -1.45
N ALA A 30 5.44 -2.17 -2.58
CA ALA A 30 4.86 -3.50 -2.66
C ALA A 30 5.85 -4.60 -2.24
N LYS A 31 7.10 -4.53 -2.73
CA LYS A 31 8.17 -5.47 -2.34
C LYS A 31 8.50 -5.35 -0.85
N THR A 32 8.63 -4.14 -0.33
CA THR A 32 8.97 -3.86 1.07
C THR A 32 7.91 -4.36 2.06
N LEU A 33 6.63 -4.34 1.67
CA LEU A 33 5.52 -4.78 2.51
C LEU A 33 5.07 -6.21 2.21
N ASN A 34 5.72 -6.90 1.25
CA ASN A 34 5.28 -8.19 0.72
C ASN A 34 3.78 -8.20 0.34
N ARG A 35 3.32 -7.09 -0.27
CA ARG A 35 1.95 -6.91 -0.75
C ARG A 35 1.94 -6.83 -2.27
N SER A 36 0.80 -7.17 -2.87
CA SER A 36 0.67 -6.98 -4.32
C SER A 36 0.66 -5.50 -4.68
N ARG A 37 1.22 -5.16 -5.84
CA ARG A 37 1.21 -3.79 -6.37
C ARG A 37 -0.21 -3.24 -6.53
N SER A 38 -1.18 -4.10 -6.81
CA SER A 38 -2.59 -3.72 -6.93
C SER A 38 -3.21 -3.33 -5.57
N THR A 39 -2.83 -3.99 -4.47
CA THR A 39 -3.27 -3.58 -3.13
C THR A 39 -2.74 -2.19 -2.78
N ILE A 40 -1.45 -1.94 -3.01
CA ILE A 40 -0.84 -0.62 -2.77
C ILE A 40 -1.50 0.46 -3.64
N SER A 41 -1.74 0.16 -4.92
CA SER A 41 -2.36 1.13 -5.83
C SER A 41 -3.79 1.48 -5.44
N ARG A 42 -4.58 0.50 -4.97
CA ARG A 42 -5.94 0.76 -4.45
C ARG A 42 -5.92 1.64 -3.21
N GLU A 43 -4.99 1.41 -2.28
CA GLU A 43 -4.87 2.24 -1.08
C GLU A 43 -4.50 3.69 -1.44
N ILE A 44 -3.50 3.89 -2.30
CA ILE A 44 -3.09 5.22 -2.74
C ILE A 44 -4.24 5.94 -3.46
N ASN A 45 -4.93 5.26 -4.38
CA ASN A 45 -6.05 5.87 -5.11
C ASN A 45 -7.19 6.25 -4.16
N LYS A 46 -7.39 5.50 -3.07
CA LYS A 46 -8.40 5.83 -2.06
C LYS A 46 -8.09 7.17 -1.37
N TRP A 47 -6.82 7.44 -1.05
CA TRP A 47 -6.41 8.72 -0.44
C TRP A 47 -6.54 9.90 -1.40
N ILE A 48 -6.39 9.68 -2.71
CA ILE A 48 -6.54 10.75 -3.71
C ILE A 48 -8.01 11.08 -3.97
N GLN A 49 -8.90 10.09 -3.87
CA GLN A 49 -10.32 10.25 -4.17
C GLN A 49 -11.11 10.93 -3.04
N ASP A 50 -10.62 10.85 -1.80
CA ASP A 50 -11.24 11.40 -0.60
C ASP A 50 -10.15 12.13 0.20
N PRO A 51 -9.86 13.41 -0.14
CA PRO A 51 -8.81 14.20 0.48
C PRO A 51 -9.09 14.56 1.94
#